data_AF-A0A6G0MPV2-F1
#
_entry.id   AF-A0A6G0MPV2-F1
#
_cell.length_a   1.000
_cell.length_b   1.000
_cell.length_c   1.000
_cell.angle_alpha   90.00
_cell.angle_beta   90.00
_cell.angle_gamma   90.00
#
_symmetry.space_group_name_H-M   'P 1'
#
loop_
_entity.id
_entity.type
_entity.pdbx_description
1 polymer ?
#
loop_
_entity_poly.entity_id
_entity_poly.type
_entity_poly.pdbx_seq_one_letter_code
_entity_poly.pdbx_strand_id
1 'polypeptide(L)'
;MPTPEDLLAVERISAEDLAAALQSDAEHPVIVDVRNEDYELLGHIVNAEHLPSATFKEDADVDALVAKFGSKQNIVFHCGHINTRGPTCALRFIERAEAAGVKTHVRVLAGGFADFAEKFSESAGLVTPLQSQRRL
;
A
#
# COMPACT_ATOMS: atom_id res chain seq x y z
N MET A 1 -9.26 -15.68 9.65
CA MET A 1 -9.23 -15.18 8.26
C MET A 1 -10.42 -14.24 8.11
N PRO A 2 -10.23 -13.00 7.63
CA PRO A 2 -11.31 -12.05 7.43
C PRO A 2 -12.34 -12.60 6.42
N THR A 3 -13.60 -12.25 6.63
CA THR A 3 -14.70 -12.60 5.73
C THR A 3 -14.70 -11.69 4.50
N PRO A 4 -15.41 -12.04 3.42
CA PRO A 4 -15.56 -11.15 2.26
C PRO A 4 -16.18 -9.78 2.60
N GLU A 5 -17.11 -9.74 3.58
CA GLU A 5 -17.71 -8.48 4.06
C GLU A 5 -16.67 -7.61 4.77
N ASP A 6 -15.80 -8.18 5.61
CA ASP A 6 -14.70 -7.45 6.25
C ASP A 6 -13.78 -6.81 5.20
N LEU A 7 -13.45 -7.54 4.13
CA LEU A 7 -12.56 -7.06 3.06
C LEU A 7 -13.19 -5.92 2.23
N LEU A 8 -14.53 -5.90 2.14
CA LEU A 8 -15.28 -4.85 1.44
C LEU A 8 -15.51 -3.62 2.32
N ALA A 9 -15.55 -3.79 3.64
CA ALA A 9 -15.72 -2.71 4.59
C ALA A 9 -14.48 -1.79 4.71
N VAL A 10 -13.29 -2.27 4.30
CA VAL A 10 -12.08 -1.43 4.26
C VAL A 10 -12.25 -0.29 3.26
N GLU A 11 -12.06 0.94 3.74
CA GLU A 11 -12.14 2.15 2.93
C GLU A 11 -11.18 2.08 1.73
N ARG A 12 -11.63 2.60 0.59
CA ARG A 12 -10.87 2.58 -0.66
C ARG A 12 -10.56 3.98 -1.17
N ILE A 13 -9.41 4.10 -1.82
CA ILE A 13 -8.99 5.27 -2.58
C ILE A 13 -8.85 4.89 -4.06
N SER A 14 -9.30 5.77 -4.96
CA SER A 14 -9.12 5.57 -6.40
C SER A 14 -7.66 5.82 -6.80
N ALA A 15 -7.26 5.36 -7.99
CA ALA A 15 -5.93 5.64 -8.51
C ALA A 15 -5.72 7.15 -8.73
N GLU A 16 -6.77 7.83 -9.20
CA GLU A 16 -6.82 9.26 -9.46
C GLU A 16 -6.67 10.08 -8.16
N ASP A 17 -7.40 9.72 -7.11
CA ASP A 17 -7.31 10.40 -5.81
C ASP A 17 -5.95 10.17 -5.15
N LEU A 18 -5.39 8.95 -5.28
CA LEU A 18 -4.04 8.67 -4.80
C LEU A 18 -2.99 9.49 -5.56
N ALA A 19 -3.10 9.56 -6.89
CA ALA A 19 -2.20 10.35 -7.71
C ALA A 19 -2.28 11.84 -7.35
N ALA A 20 -3.49 12.38 -7.17
CA ALA A 20 -3.68 13.76 -6.71
C ALA A 20 -3.06 14.01 -5.33
N ALA A 21 -3.18 13.05 -4.40
CA ALA A 21 -2.57 13.15 -3.07
C ALA A 21 -1.03 13.17 -3.15
N LEU A 22 -0.44 12.34 -4.01
CA LEU A 22 1.02 12.28 -4.22
C LEU A 22 1.59 13.52 -4.91
N GLN A 23 0.78 14.20 -5.72
CA GLN A 23 1.18 15.43 -6.41
C GLN A 23 0.93 16.70 -5.61
N SER A 24 0.22 16.60 -4.48
CA SER A 24 -0.06 17.75 -3.63
C SER A 24 1.15 18.17 -2.79
N ASP A 25 1.18 19.43 -2.37
CA ASP A 25 2.16 19.96 -1.40
C ASP A 25 1.86 19.53 0.06
N ALA A 26 0.82 18.74 0.28
CA ALA A 26 0.44 18.23 1.60
C ALA A 26 1.31 17.04 2.02
N GLU A 27 1.10 16.53 3.24
CA GLU A 27 1.76 15.31 3.70
C GLU A 27 1.37 14.13 2.79
N HIS A 28 2.37 13.52 2.16
CA HIS A 28 2.15 12.39 1.26
C HIS A 28 1.67 11.15 2.01
N PRO A 29 0.74 10.37 1.44
CA PRO A 29 0.35 9.09 2.02
C PRO A 29 1.53 8.13 2.08
N VAL A 30 1.58 7.32 3.13
CA VAL A 30 2.47 6.15 3.17
C VAL A 30 1.85 5.06 2.31
N ILE A 31 2.52 4.70 1.22
CA ILE A 31 2.08 3.63 0.35
C ILE A 31 2.75 2.34 0.81
N VAL A 32 1.95 1.31 1.11
CA VAL A 32 2.41 -0.02 1.50
C VAL A 32 2.08 -1.00 0.39
N ASP A 33 3.12 -1.49 -0.30
CA ASP A 33 2.98 -2.47 -1.36
C ASP A 33 3.20 -3.88 -0.81
N VAL A 34 2.14 -4.70 -0.83
CA VAL A 34 2.18 -6.08 -0.30
C VAL A 34 2.37 -7.16 -1.35
N ARG A 35 2.81 -6.79 -2.56
CA ARG A 35 3.19 -7.75 -3.61
C ARG A 35 4.43 -8.56 -3.19
N ASN A 36 4.57 -9.76 -3.75
CA ASN A 36 5.75 -10.59 -3.54
C ASN A 36 6.82 -10.23 -4.60
N GLU A 37 6.87 -10.99 -5.69
CA GLU A 37 7.94 -10.91 -6.71
C GLU A 37 7.68 -9.85 -7.78
N ASP A 38 6.41 -9.43 -7.95
CA ASP A 38 6.01 -8.49 -9.01
C ASP A 38 6.46 -7.03 -8.76
N TYR A 39 7.02 -6.74 -7.57
CA TYR A 39 7.37 -5.37 -7.14
C TYR A 39 8.54 -4.79 -7.94
N GLU A 40 9.65 -5.52 -8.04
CA GLU A 40 10.82 -5.05 -8.77
C GLU A 40 10.68 -5.25 -10.28
N LEU A 41 9.94 -6.30 -10.69
CA LEU A 41 9.80 -6.67 -12.10
C LEU A 41 8.88 -5.73 -12.88
N LEU A 42 7.79 -5.25 -12.26
CA LEU A 42 6.81 -4.38 -12.92
C LEU A 42 6.95 -2.90 -12.54
N GLY A 43 7.90 -2.57 -11.66
CA GLY A 43 7.98 -1.26 -11.03
C GLY A 43 6.97 -1.10 -9.89
N HIS A 44 6.99 0.08 -9.26
CA HIS A 44 6.20 0.39 -8.08
C HIS A 44 5.83 1.87 -8.02
N ILE A 45 4.80 2.20 -7.24
CA ILE A 45 4.42 3.59 -6.99
C ILE A 45 5.58 4.28 -6.28
N VAL A 46 5.88 5.53 -6.65
CA VAL A 46 6.98 6.29 -6.06
C VAL A 46 6.89 6.30 -4.53
N ASN A 47 8.04 6.15 -3.86
CA ASN A 47 8.15 6.12 -2.39
C ASN A 47 7.34 5.03 -1.68
N ALA A 48 6.85 4.00 -2.40
CA ALA A 48 6.16 2.88 -1.78
C ALA A 48 7.10 2.03 -0.93
N GLU A 49 6.66 1.69 0.28
CA GLU A 49 7.33 0.77 1.19
C GLU A 49 6.93 -0.66 0.82
N HIS A 50 7.90 -1.46 0.37
CA HIS A 50 7.68 -2.84 -0.03
C HIS A 50 7.65 -3.76 1.19
N LEU A 51 6.49 -4.31 1.48
CA LEU A 51 6.24 -5.18 2.63
C LEU A 51 5.40 -6.37 2.17
N PRO A 52 6.03 -7.45 1.65
CA PRO A 52 5.30 -8.59 1.11
C PRO A 52 4.26 -9.13 2.10
N SER A 53 3.11 -9.61 1.60
CA SER A 53 2.00 -10.04 2.46
C SER A 53 2.37 -11.13 3.48
N ALA A 54 3.46 -11.88 3.24
CA ALA A 54 3.98 -12.85 4.20
C ALA A 54 4.46 -12.22 5.52
N THR A 55 4.88 -10.95 5.50
CA THR A 55 5.31 -10.15 6.67
C THR A 55 4.16 -9.87 7.63
N PHE A 56 2.90 -9.97 7.19
CA PHE A 56 1.71 -9.66 8.00
C PHE A 56 1.16 -10.88 8.77
N LYS A 57 1.95 -11.95 8.87
CA LYS A 57 1.56 -13.18 9.57
C LYS A 57 1.84 -13.10 11.07
N GLU A 58 2.99 -12.53 11.42
CA GLU A 58 3.48 -12.44 12.80
C GLU A 58 3.17 -11.07 13.40
N ASP A 59 2.66 -11.05 14.63
CA ASP A 59 2.29 -9.81 15.32
C ASP A 59 3.49 -8.85 15.48
N ALA A 60 4.67 -9.38 15.79
CA ALA A 60 5.87 -8.57 16.01
C ALA A 60 6.29 -7.77 14.76
N ASP A 61 6.11 -8.34 13.58
CA ASP A 61 6.43 -7.68 12.32
C ASP A 61 5.43 -6.54 12.05
N VAL A 62 4.13 -6.80 12.25
CA VAL A 62 3.09 -5.79 12.08
C VAL A 62 3.21 -4.68 13.14
N ASP A 63 3.58 -5.01 14.38
CA ASP A 63 3.82 -4.05 15.44
C ASP A 63 4.98 -3.10 15.11
N ALA A 64 6.05 -3.61 14.49
CA ALA A 64 7.14 -2.78 14.01
C ALA A 64 6.67 -1.80 12.92
N LEU A 65 5.75 -2.22 12.05
CA LEU A 65 5.13 -1.34 11.05
C LEU A 65 4.23 -0.29 11.69
N VAL A 66 3.43 -0.65 12.69
CA VAL A 66 2.59 0.28 13.46
C VAL A 66 3.46 1.31 14.17
N ALA A 67 4.58 0.90 14.77
CA ALA A 67 5.52 1.81 15.40
C ALA A 67 6.17 2.78 14.38
N LYS A 68 6.45 2.31 13.15
CA LYS A 68 7.06 3.13 12.09
C LYS A 68 6.07 4.11 11.44
N PHE A 69 4.84 3.66 11.16
CA PHE A 69 3.89 4.41 10.32
C PHE A 69 2.58 4.78 11.00
N GLY A 70 2.24 4.19 12.14
CA GLY A 70 0.92 4.35 12.75
C GLY A 70 0.58 5.78 13.16
N SER A 71 1.57 6.66 13.37
CA SER A 71 1.34 8.08 13.64
C SER A 71 1.09 8.93 12.38
N LYS A 72 1.13 8.33 11.19
CA LYS A 72 0.93 9.02 9.91
C LYS A 72 -0.55 9.16 9.60
N GLN A 73 -0.92 10.27 8.99
CA GLN A 73 -2.32 10.61 8.78
C GLN A 73 -3.00 9.82 7.67
N ASN A 74 -2.25 9.12 6.82
CA ASN A 74 -2.81 8.40 5.69
C ASN A 74 -1.90 7.25 5.26
N ILE A 75 -2.39 6.02 5.39
CA ILE A 75 -1.67 4.81 4.98
C ILE A 75 -2.51 4.09 3.93
N VAL A 76 -1.92 3.83 2.77
CA VAL A 76 -2.59 3.21 1.63
C VAL A 76 -1.94 1.88 1.31
N PHE A 77 -2.67 0.79 1.54
CA PHE A 77 -2.24 -0.56 1.17
C PHE A 77 -2.63 -0.88 -0.26
N HIS A 78 -1.79 -1.60 -0.98
CA HIS A 78 -2.17 -2.16 -2.27
C HIS A 78 -1.45 -3.48 -2.57
N CYS A 79 -1.95 -4.20 -3.57
CA CYS A 79 -1.24 -5.33 -4.15
C CYS A 79 -1.17 -5.16 -5.69
N GLY A 80 -1.06 -6.25 -6.44
CA GLY A 80 -1.05 -6.22 -7.91
C GLY A 80 -2.39 -5.87 -8.54
N HIS A 81 -3.41 -6.68 -8.30
CA HIS A 81 -4.73 -6.55 -8.94
C HIS A 81 -5.87 -7.18 -8.10
N ILE A 82 -5.55 -8.22 -7.31
CA ILE A 82 -6.53 -9.01 -6.56
C ILE A 82 -6.94 -8.30 -5.25
N ASN A 83 -8.23 -8.06 -5.06
CA ASN A 83 -8.83 -7.42 -3.87
C ASN A 83 -8.79 -8.24 -2.56
N THR A 84 -7.79 -9.10 -2.36
CA THR A 84 -7.69 -9.95 -1.15
C THR A 84 -6.47 -9.59 -0.30
N ARG A 85 -5.26 -9.61 -0.88
CA ARG A 85 -4.01 -9.40 -0.12
C ARG A 85 -3.93 -8.01 0.50
N GLY A 86 -4.21 -6.97 -0.30
CA GLY A 86 -4.21 -5.58 0.16
C GLY A 86 -5.13 -5.36 1.36
N PRO A 87 -6.44 -5.65 1.24
CA PRO A 87 -7.38 -5.51 2.36
C PRO A 87 -7.07 -6.42 3.55
N THR A 88 -6.58 -7.64 3.33
CA THR A 88 -6.19 -8.53 4.44
C THR A 88 -5.05 -7.95 5.26
N CYS A 89 -4.01 -7.41 4.60
CA CYS A 89 -2.88 -6.78 5.28
C CYS A 89 -3.29 -5.45 5.95
N ALA A 90 -4.17 -4.68 5.31
CA ALA A 90 -4.72 -3.46 5.89
C ALA A 90 -5.52 -3.75 7.18
N LEU A 91 -6.41 -4.75 7.17
CA LEU A 91 -7.15 -5.18 8.37
C LEU A 91 -6.22 -5.64 9.48
N ARG A 92 -5.18 -6.42 9.16
CA ARG A 92 -4.17 -6.82 10.13
C ARG A 92 -3.44 -5.62 10.73
N PHE A 93 -3.08 -4.63 9.93
CA PHE A 93 -2.45 -3.41 10.44
C PHE A 93 -3.39 -2.62 11.35
N ILE A 94 -4.67 -2.48 10.97
CA ILE A 94 -5.70 -1.80 11.78
C ILE A 94 -5.84 -2.50 13.14
N GLU A 95 -6.00 -3.83 13.16
CA GLU A 95 -6.12 -4.64 14.37
C GLU A 95 -4.97 -4.38 15.34
N ARG A 96 -3.73 -4.37 14.83
CA ARG A 96 -2.53 -4.13 15.65
C ARG A 96 -2.40 -2.68 16.09
N ALA A 97 -2.74 -1.72 15.23
CA ALA A 97 -2.75 -0.30 15.60
C ALA A 97 -3.75 -0.01 16.72
N GLU A 98 -4.95 -0.59 16.65
CA GLU A 98 -5.96 -0.50 17.71
C GLU A 98 -5.48 -1.13 19.02
N ALA A 99 -4.89 -2.33 18.96
CA ALA A 99 -4.32 -2.99 20.14
C ALA A 99 -3.20 -2.16 20.81
N ALA A 100 -2.44 -1.40 20.02
CA ALA A 100 -1.41 -0.48 20.49
C ALA A 100 -1.93 0.91 20.90
N GLY A 101 -3.24 1.18 20.75
CA GLY A 101 -3.84 2.49 21.03
C GLY A 101 -3.44 3.60 20.04
N VAL A 102 -2.98 3.22 18.85
CA VAL A 102 -2.53 4.14 17.80
C VAL A 102 -3.67 4.44 16.84
N LYS A 103 -3.99 5.74 16.70
CA LYS A 103 -4.99 6.20 15.73
C LYS A 103 -4.33 6.41 14.36
N THR A 104 -4.80 5.67 13.37
CA THR A 104 -4.34 5.73 11.98
C THR A 104 -5.55 5.77 11.04
N HIS A 105 -5.35 6.30 9.84
CA HIS A 105 -6.34 6.25 8.77
C HIS A 105 -5.79 5.38 7.65
N VAL A 106 -6.41 4.21 7.47
CA VAL A 106 -5.94 3.16 6.57
C VAL A 106 -6.93 2.99 5.43
N ARG A 107 -6.43 3.00 4.20
CA ARG A 107 -7.20 2.78 2.98
C ARG A 107 -6.55 1.74 2.09
N VAL A 108 -7.31 1.21 1.15
CA VAL A 108 -6.80 0.30 0.11
C VAL A 108 -6.94 0.94 -1.26
N LEU A 109 -5.89 0.88 -2.07
CA LEU A 109 -5.94 1.31 -3.46
C LEU A 109 -6.87 0.39 -4.27
N ALA A 110 -7.94 0.97 -4.81
CA ALA A 110 -8.83 0.27 -5.75
C ALA A 110 -8.07 -0.09 -7.03
N GLY A 111 -8.32 -1.27 -7.60
CA GLY A 111 -7.65 -1.74 -8.82
C GLY A 111 -6.19 -2.19 -8.63
N GLY A 112 -5.56 -1.83 -7.50
CA GLY A 112 -4.19 -2.21 -7.18
C GLY A 112 -3.16 -1.49 -8.07
N PHE A 113 -1.94 -2.03 -8.10
CA PHE A 113 -0.85 -1.48 -8.89
C PHE A 113 -1.13 -1.52 -10.39
N ALA A 114 -1.84 -2.53 -10.89
CA ALA A 114 -2.12 -2.67 -12.31
C ALA A 114 -2.94 -1.49 -12.86
N ASP A 115 -4.06 -1.14 -12.19
CA ASP A 115 -4.89 0.02 -12.58
C ASP A 115 -4.11 1.35 -12.44
N PHE A 116 -3.34 1.49 -11.36
CA PHE A 116 -2.54 2.70 -11.15
C PHE A 116 -1.46 2.86 -12.22
N ALA A 117 -0.74 1.79 -12.57
CA ALA A 117 0.31 1.81 -13.57
C ALA A 117 -0.27 2.03 -14.99
N GLU A 118 -1.42 1.44 -15.30
CA GLU A 118 -2.12 1.69 -16.57
C GLU A 118 -2.41 3.18 -16.77
N LYS A 119 -2.84 3.87 -15.71
CA LYS A 119 -3.20 5.29 -15.76
C LYS A 119 -2.02 6.25 -15.65
N PHE A 120 -0.99 5.90 -14.86
CA PHE A 120 0.04 6.85 -14.42
C PHE A 120 1.48 6.44 -14.75
N SER A 121 1.73 5.34 -15.45
CA SER A 121 3.10 4.94 -15.85
C SER A 121 3.81 5.97 -16.73
N GLU A 122 3.07 6.69 -17.58
CA GLU A 122 3.61 7.77 -18.42
C GLU A 122 3.71 9.12 -17.68
N SER A 123 3.13 9.22 -16.48
CA SER A 123 3.19 10.43 -15.66
C SER A 123 4.52 10.51 -14.92
N ALA A 124 5.33 11.52 -15.26
CA ALA A 124 6.64 11.72 -14.66
C ALA A 124 6.54 11.81 -13.12
N GLY A 125 7.18 10.86 -12.42
CA GLY A 125 7.35 10.90 -10.98
C GLY A 125 6.30 10.16 -10.14
N LEU A 126 5.30 9.49 -10.73
CA LEU A 126 4.32 8.71 -9.96
C LEU A 126 4.62 7.21 -9.89
N VAL A 127 5.21 6.65 -10.95
CA VAL A 127 5.62 5.25 -11.00
C VAL A 127 7.13 5.21 -11.21
N THR A 128 7.82 4.47 -10.37
CA THR A 128 9.23 4.14 -10.58
C THR A 128 9.28 3.02 -11.62
N PRO A 129 9.78 3.27 -12.84
CA PRO A 129 9.90 2.24 -13.86
C PRO A 129 10.92 1.19 -13.41
N LEU A 130 10.86 0.01 -14.03
CA LEU A 130 11.86 -1.05 -13.88
C LEU A 130 13.26 -0.42 -13.82
N GLN A 131 14.06 -0.77 -12.81
CA GLN A 131 15.49 -0.53 -12.88
C GLN A 131 16.00 -1.35 -14.06
N SER A 132 16.06 -0.73 -15.24
CA SER A 132 16.88 -1.22 -16.34
C SER A 132 18.22 -1.48 -15.70
N GLN A 133 18.65 -2.75 -15.67
CA GLN A 133 19.95 -3.09 -15.14
C GLN A 133 20.93 -2.11 -15.79
N ARG A 134 21.48 -1.18 -14.99
CA ARG A 134 22.68 -0.46 -15.39
C ARG A 134 23.72 -1.55 -15.54
N ARG A 135 23.82 -2.11 -16.76
CA ARG A 135 25.01 -2.79 -17.22
C ARG A 135 26.11 -1.75 -17.10
N LEU A 136 26.88 -1.90 -16.03
CA LEU A 136 28.24 -1.40 -15.95
C LEU A 136 29.05 -2.04 -17.10
#